data_AF-A0AAT9HT11-F1
#
_entry.id   AF-A0AAT9HT11-F1
#
_cell.length_a   1.000
_cell.length_b   1.000
_cell.length_c   1.000
_cell.angle_alpha   90.00
_cell.angle_beta   90.00
_cell.angle_gamma   90.00
#
_symmetry.space_group_name_H-M   'P 1'
#
loop_
_entity.id
_entity.type
_entity.pdbx_description
1 polymer ?
#
loop_
_entity_poly.entity_id
_entity_poly.type
_entity_poly.pdbx_seq_one_letter_code
_entity_poly.pdbx_strand_id
1 'polypeptide(L)' 'MTTPPALLIAGHGTRDDAGAEAFRDFVRELGRRHPGLPVAGGFIELSPPPLGEAVAELVERGHGGSPPCR' A
#
# COMPACT_ATOMS: atom_id res chain seq x y z
N MET A 1 18.41 -8.86 11.36
CA MET A 1 17.68 -9.22 10.13
C MET A 1 17.01 -7.96 9.63
N THR A 2 17.23 -7.56 8.37
CA THR A 2 16.52 -6.42 7.80
C THR A 2 15.09 -6.83 7.51
N THR A 3 14.13 -5.98 7.86
CA THR A 3 12.72 -6.18 7.50
C THR A 3 12.62 -6.35 5.98
N PRO A 4 11.84 -7.33 5.47
CA PRO A 4 11.62 -7.47 4.04
C PRO A 4 11.08 -6.16 3.46
N PRO A 5 11.49 -5.79 2.22
CA PRO A 5 11.06 -4.54 1.61
C PRO A 5 9.54 -4.54 1.40
N ALA A 6 8.94 -3.36 1.43
CA ALA A 6 7.54 -3.12 1.10
C ALA A 6 7.43 -2.32 -0.20
N LEU A 7 6.31 -2.47 -0.92
CA LEU A 7 6.02 -1.74 -2.15
C LEU A 7 4.84 -0.80 -1.95
N LEU A 8 5.11 0.49 -2.11
CA LEU A 8 4.10 1.55 -2.12
C LEU A 8 3.88 2.03 -3.56
N ILE A 9 2.63 2.05 -4.00
CA ILE A 9 2.24 2.62 -5.29
C ILE A 9 1.57 3.97 -5.03
N ALA A 10 2.17 5.05 -5.54
CA ALA A 10 1.63 6.40 -5.42
C ALA A 10 0.92 6.82 -6.72
N GLY A 11 -0.40 6.97 -6.65
CA GLY A 11 -1.18 7.60 -7.71
C GLY A 11 -1.18 9.12 -7.53
N HIS A 12 -1.09 9.90 -8.62
CA HIS A 12 -1.25 11.35 -8.53
C HIS A 12 -2.65 11.72 -7.99
N GLY A 13 -3.69 11.00 -8.41
CA GLY A 13 -5.09 11.34 -8.15
C GLY A 13 -5.81 11.52 -9.47
N THR A 14 -7.06 11.07 -9.55
CA THR A 14 -7.87 11.23 -10.75
C THR A 14 -9.27 11.68 -10.36
N ARG A 15 -9.90 12.54 -11.18
CA ARG A 15 -11.31 12.89 -11.03
C ARG A 15 -12.25 11.82 -11.63
N ASP A 16 -11.66 10.83 -12.30
CA ASP A 16 -12.36 9.69 -12.88
C ASP A 16 -12.39 8.52 -11.89
N ASP A 17 -13.57 8.22 -11.37
CA ASP A 17 -13.79 7.12 -10.43
C ASP A 17 -13.40 5.76 -11.01
N ALA A 18 -13.55 5.56 -12.33
CA ALA A 18 -13.16 4.31 -13.00
C ALA A 18 -11.64 4.13 -12.98
N GLY A 19 -10.88 5.21 -13.18
CA GLY A 19 -9.43 5.21 -13.03
C GLY A 19 -8.99 4.90 -11.59
N ALA A 20 -9.70 5.45 -10.60
CA ALA A 20 -9.39 5.15 -9.20
C ALA A 20 -9.71 3.69 -8.83
N GLU A 21 -10.76 3.10 -9.40
CA GLU A 21 -11.09 1.69 -9.23
C GLU A 21 -10.06 0.77 -9.90
N ALA A 22 -9.68 1.05 -11.14
CA ALA A 22 -8.64 0.30 -11.84
C ALA A 22 -7.30 0.29 -11.08
N PHE A 23 -6.95 1.43 -10.46
CA PHE A 23 -5.79 1.52 -9.58
C PHE A 23 -5.90 0.59 -8.36
N ARG A 24 -7.03 0.62 -7.65
CA ARG A 24 -7.26 -0.25 -6.48
C ARG A 24 -7.21 -1.73 -6.87
N ASP A 25 -7.78 -2.09 -8.01
CA ASP A 25 -7.74 -3.45 -8.55
C ASP A 25 -6.32 -3.90 -8.88
N PHE A 26 -5.51 -3.01 -9.46
CA PHE A 26 -4.11 -3.27 -9.75
C PHE A 26 -3.29 -3.54 -8.48
N VAL A 27 -3.43 -2.71 -7.45
CA VAL A 27 -2.76 -2.88 -6.14
C VAL A 27 -3.13 -4.23 -5.53
N ARG A 28 -4.42 -4.59 -5.56
CA ARG A 28 -4.93 -5.86 -5.02
C ARG A 28 -4.36 -7.06 -5.77
N GLU A 29 -4.34 -7.01 -7.10
CA GLU A 29 -3.82 -8.10 -7.93
C GLU A 29 -2.30 -8.28 -7.73
N LEU A 30 -1.55 -7.19 -7.58
CA LEU A 30 -0.12 -7.26 -7.32
C LEU A 30 0.17 -7.93 -5.97
N GLY A 31 -0.59 -7.58 -4.92
CA GLY A 31 -0.49 -8.23 -3.61
C GLY A 31 -0.82 -9.73 -3.68
N ARG A 32 -1.84 -10.12 -4.45
CA ARG A 32 -2.18 -11.54 -4.68
C ARG A 32 -1.06 -12.32 -5.38
N ARG A 33 -0.38 -11.70 -6.36
CA ARG A 33 0.72 -12.35 -7.09
C ARG A 33 2.01 -12.42 -6.29
N HIS A 34 2.19 -11.54 -5.31
CA HIS A 34 3.40 -11.45 -4.49
C HIS A 34 3.08 -11.53 -2.99
N PRO A 35 2.63 -12.69 -2.46
CA PRO A 35 2.17 -12.81 -1.07
C PRO A 35 3.27 -12.54 -0.03
N GLY A 36 4.55 -12.64 -0.39
CA GLY A 36 5.68 -12.30 0.48
C GLY A 36 6.11 -10.83 0.44
N LEU A 37 5.48 -10.00 -0.40
CA LEU A 37 5.77 -8.59 -0.55
C LEU A 37 4.57 -7.80 -0.03
N PRO A 38 4.70 -7.06 1.08
CA PRO A 38 3.67 -6.12 1.50
C PRO A 38 3.47 -5.06 0.40
N VAL A 39 2.27 -5.00 -0.17
CA VAL A 39 1.88 -4.02 -1.19
C VAL A 39 0.76 -3.16 -0.63
N ALA A 40 0.87 -1.84 -0.79
CA ALA A 40 -0.21 -0.90 -0.58
C ALA A 40 -0.17 0.20 -1.66
N GLY A 41 -1.29 0.89 -1.86
CA GLY A 41 -1.36 1.98 -2.81
C GLY A 41 -2.31 3.07 -2.34
N GLY A 42 -1.96 4.30 -2.65
CA GLY A 42 -2.78 5.46 -2.31
C GLY A 42 -2.50 6.64 -3.24
N PHE A 43 -3.32 7.67 -3.11
CA PHE A 43 -3.23 8.86 -3.96
C PHE A 43 -2.62 10.05 -3.22
N ILE A 44 -1.88 10.86 -3.96
CA ILE A 44 -1.28 12.11 -3.46
C ILE A 44 -2.38 13.16 -3.26
N GLU A 45 -3.40 13.17 -4.12
CA GLU A 45 -4.52 14.10 -4.07
C GLU A 45 -5.81 13.49 -4.67
N LEU A 46 -6.96 14.13 -4.44
CA LEU A 46 -8.26 13.94 -5.10
C LEU A 46 -9.02 12.62 -4.89
N SER A 47 -8.38 11.49 -4.55
CA SER A 47 -9.06 10.18 -4.45
C SER A 47 -8.65 9.40 -3.20
N PRO A 48 -9.55 8.63 -2.55
CA PRO A 48 -9.18 7.71 -1.48
C PRO A 48 -8.65 6.37 -2.02
N PRO A 49 -7.78 5.66 -1.26
CA PRO A 49 -7.19 6.08 0.02
C PRO A 49 -6.00 7.04 -0.15
N PRO A 50 -5.78 7.99 0.78
CA PRO A 50 -4.63 8.89 0.73
C PRO A 50 -3.33 8.12 0.95
N LEU A 51 -2.23 8.61 0.37
CA LEU A 51 -0.91 7.95 0.45
C LEU A 51 -0.45 7.69 1.89
N GLY A 52 -0.80 8.58 2.83
CA GLY A 52 -0.47 8.44 4.24
C GLY A 52 -1.07 7.19 4.89
N GLU A 53 -2.31 6.83 4.54
CA GLU A 53 -2.95 5.61 5.04
C GLU A 53 -2.29 4.36 4.47
N ALA A 54 -1.94 4.37 3.18
CA ALA A 54 -1.22 3.27 2.54
C ALA A 54 0.17 3.05 3.18
N VAL A 55 0.87 4.12 3.57
CA VAL A 55 2.13 4.02 4.31
C VAL A 55 1.91 3.44 5.71
N ALA A 56 0.89 3.90 6.44
CA ALA A 56 0.58 3.40 7.77
C ALA A 56 0.32 1.88 7.75
N GLU A 57 -0.47 1.41 6.77
CA GLU A 57 -0.74 -0.01 6.55
C GLU A 57 0.55 -0.83 6.34
N LEU A 58 1.49 -0.31 5.54
CA LEU A 58 2.76 -0.99 5.30
C LEU A 58 3.65 -1.02 6.55
N VAL A 59 3.66 0.05 7.34
CA VAL A 59 4.40 0.13 8.60
C VAL A 59 3.85 -0.87 9.62
N GLU A 60 2.53 -0.93 9.80
CA GLU A 60 1.88 -1.91 10.70
C GLU A 60 2.22 -3.36 10.30
N ARG A 61 2.20 -3.66 9.00
CA ARG A 61 2.58 -4.98 8.47
C ARG A 61 4.06 -5.30 8.67
N GLY A 62 4.93 -4.29 8.57
CA GLY A 62 6.37 -4.43 8.84
C GLY A 62 6.72 -4.65 10.32
N HIS A 63 5.90 -4.14 11.23
CA HIS A 63 6.08 -4.32 12.68
C HIS A 63 5.59 -5.70 13.20
N GLY A 64 4.85 -6.47 12.41
CA GLY A 64 4.37 -7.82 12.79
C GLY A 64 5.47 -8.89 12.97
N GLY A 65 6.73 -8.57 12.67
CA GLY A 65 7.87 -9.49 12.73
C GLY A 65 8.84 -9.31 13.90
N SER A 66 8.65 -8.31 14.77
CA SER A 66 9.51 -8.12 15.95
C SER A 66 8.66 -7.89 17.20
N PRO A 67 8.81 -8.69 18.27
CA PRO A 67 8.16 -8.36 19.54
C PRO A 67 8.67 -7.00 20.02
N PRO A 68 7.84 -6.21 20.74
CA PRO A 68 8.30 -4.96 21.32
C PRO A 68 9.44 -5.26 22.29
N CYS A 69 10.62 -4.65 22.05
CA CYS A 69 11.68 -4.62 23.05
C CYS A 69 11.15 -3.86 24.27
N ARG A 70 11.01 -4.60 25.38
CA ARG A 70 10.67 -4.07 26.70
C ARG A 70 11.90 -3.46 27.36
#